data_AF-A0A976Q954-F1
#
_entry.id   AF-A0A976Q954-F1
#
_cell.length_a   1.000
_cell.length_b   1.000
_cell.length_c   1.000
_cell.angle_alpha   90.00
_cell.angle_beta   90.00
_cell.angle_gamma   90.00
#
_symmetry.space_group_name_H-M   'P 1'
#
loop_
_entity.id
_entity.type
_entity.pdbx_description
1 polymer ?
#
loop_
_entity_poly.entity_id
_entity_poly.type
_entity_poly.pdbx_seq_one_letter_code
_entity_poly.pdbx_strand_id
1 'polypeptide(L)'
;MATSSVHVVLGHPLKPPFPLGSKTIYFGMGCFWGAERKFWSMAGVYTTAVGYAGGFTPHPTYEEVCSGQTGHAEVVMVVFDPAVVPLTALLKVFWESHHPAQGMRQGNDLGTQYRSALYTCSPEDGRQAMKSLDLYQRAIIAAGREEVITTEVAEAPVFYYAEGYHQQYLAVHPNGYCGLSGLCVSFEAKSLTPDEVNDEMSSK
;
A
#
# COMPACT_ATOMS: atom_id res chain seq x y z
N MET A 1 -15.07 18.62 -1.69
CA MET A 1 -16.37 18.26 -1.06
C MET A 1 -16.11 17.47 0.21
N ALA A 2 -16.97 17.58 1.22
CA ALA A 2 -16.85 16.77 2.43
C ALA A 2 -17.02 15.27 2.10
N THR A 3 -16.22 14.41 2.73
CA THR A 3 -16.41 12.95 2.67
C THR A 3 -17.66 12.54 3.46
N SER A 4 -18.20 11.37 3.16
CA SER A 4 -19.13 10.68 4.07
C SER A 4 -18.52 10.58 5.47
N SER A 5 -19.36 10.50 6.51
CA SER A 5 -18.91 10.19 7.87
C SER A 5 -18.61 8.71 8.07
N VAL A 6 -19.23 7.84 7.26
CA VAL A 6 -19.21 6.38 7.42
C VAL A 6 -18.70 5.71 6.15
N HIS A 7 -17.90 4.66 6.33
CA HIS A 7 -17.37 3.80 5.30
C HIS A 7 -18.50 2.98 4.65
N VAL A 8 -18.63 3.04 3.33
CA VAL A 8 -19.78 2.46 2.62
C VAL A 8 -19.87 0.94 2.78
N VAL A 9 -18.73 0.24 2.80
CA VAL A 9 -18.69 -1.23 2.95
C VAL A 9 -18.70 -1.68 4.41
N LEU A 10 -17.75 -1.18 5.21
CA LEU A 10 -17.52 -1.63 6.59
C LEU A 10 -18.51 -1.03 7.60
N GLY A 11 -19.24 0.04 7.26
CA GLY A 11 -20.21 0.68 8.15
C GLY A 11 -19.59 1.41 9.35
N HIS A 12 -18.27 1.55 9.41
CA HIS A 12 -17.53 2.23 10.47
C HIS A 12 -17.18 3.69 10.12
N PRO A 13 -16.93 4.58 11.09
CA PRO A 13 -16.52 5.96 10.83
C PRO A 13 -15.23 6.05 9.99
N LEU A 14 -15.21 6.93 8.99
CA LEU A 14 -14.01 7.18 8.17
C LEU A 14 -12.94 8.00 8.90
N LYS A 15 -13.33 8.74 9.94
CA LYS A 15 -12.49 9.72 10.65
C LYS A 15 -12.37 9.34 12.13
N PRO A 16 -11.28 9.76 12.79
CA PRO A 16 -11.11 9.54 14.23
C PRO A 16 -12.22 10.22 15.05
N PRO A 17 -12.47 9.78 16.30
CA PRO A 17 -11.69 8.77 17.03
C PRO A 17 -11.96 7.34 16.55
N PHE A 18 -10.88 6.57 16.40
CA PHE A 18 -10.94 5.13 16.11
C PHE A 18 -10.95 4.32 17.40
N PRO A 19 -11.35 3.03 17.37
CA PRO A 19 -11.36 2.17 18.55
C PRO A 19 -10.00 2.14 19.26
N LEU A 20 -10.03 2.05 20.59
CA LEU A 20 -8.81 1.92 21.38
C LEU A 20 -8.05 0.66 20.98
N GLY A 21 -6.72 0.77 20.84
CA GLY A 21 -5.86 -0.35 20.43
C GLY A 21 -5.76 -0.55 18.92
N SER A 22 -6.60 0.11 18.12
CA SER A 22 -6.42 0.13 16.66
C SER A 22 -5.13 0.85 16.27
N LYS A 23 -4.55 0.44 15.15
CA LYS A 23 -3.37 1.06 14.53
C LYS A 23 -3.74 1.62 13.17
N THR A 24 -2.94 2.59 12.72
CA THR A 24 -3.08 3.21 11.39
C THR A 24 -1.78 3.08 10.61
N ILE A 25 -1.89 2.79 9.33
CA ILE A 25 -0.79 2.74 8.37
C ILE A 25 -1.28 3.24 7.00
N TYR A 26 -0.38 3.77 6.18
CA TYR A 26 -0.71 4.29 4.85
C TYR A 26 0.06 3.55 3.76
N PHE A 27 -0.63 3.14 2.70
CA PHE A 27 -0.07 2.42 1.57
C PHE A 27 -0.28 3.18 0.26
N GLY A 28 0.80 3.53 -0.43
CA GLY A 28 0.79 4.02 -1.81
C GLY A 28 1.10 2.87 -2.77
N MET A 29 0.17 2.58 -3.67
CA MET A 29 0.21 1.37 -4.52
C MET A 29 -0.13 1.68 -5.99
N GLY A 30 0.01 2.94 -6.42
CA GLY A 30 -0.59 3.43 -7.66
C GLY A 30 -2.03 3.90 -7.42
N CYS A 31 -2.91 3.71 -8.41
CA CYS A 31 -4.31 4.11 -8.30
C CYS A 31 -4.95 3.58 -7.01
N PHE A 32 -5.34 4.48 -6.13
CA PHE A 32 -5.83 4.14 -4.80
C PHE A 32 -7.19 3.40 -4.77
N TRP A 33 -7.96 3.40 -5.87
CA TRP A 33 -9.28 2.73 -5.91
C TRP A 33 -9.14 1.22 -5.82
N GLY A 34 -8.24 0.66 -6.63
CA GLY A 34 -7.93 -0.77 -6.60
C GLY A 34 -7.27 -1.16 -5.27
N ALA A 35 -6.40 -0.29 -4.76
CA ALA A 35 -5.65 -0.51 -3.53
C ALA A 35 -6.57 -0.55 -2.31
N GLU A 36 -7.47 0.41 -2.18
CA GLU A 36 -8.40 0.50 -1.06
C GLU A 36 -9.25 -0.78 -0.93
N ARG A 37 -9.71 -1.31 -2.08
CA ARG A 37 -10.50 -2.53 -2.13
C ARG A 37 -9.80 -3.75 -1.56
N LYS A 38 -8.48 -3.86 -1.77
CA LYS A 38 -7.69 -4.97 -1.23
C LYS A 38 -7.72 -4.99 0.29
N PHE A 39 -7.65 -3.82 0.92
CA PHE A 39 -7.58 -3.70 2.37
C PHE A 39 -8.93 -3.79 3.06
N TRP A 40 -9.99 -3.13 2.57
CA TRP A 40 -11.30 -3.25 3.24
C TRP A 40 -11.87 -4.67 3.21
N SER A 41 -11.35 -5.54 2.33
CA SER A 41 -11.77 -6.93 2.22
C SER A 41 -11.08 -7.84 3.25
N MET A 42 -10.13 -7.32 4.04
CA MET A 42 -9.39 -8.08 5.04
C MET A 42 -10.13 -8.08 6.38
N ALA A 43 -10.30 -9.26 6.96
CA ALA A 43 -10.77 -9.37 8.34
C ALA A 43 -9.80 -8.66 9.30
N GLY A 44 -10.34 -7.93 10.27
CA GLY A 44 -9.55 -7.12 11.21
C GLY A 44 -9.27 -5.69 10.75
N VAL A 45 -9.59 -5.32 9.51
CA VAL A 45 -9.59 -3.92 9.07
C VAL A 45 -10.88 -3.24 9.53
N TYR A 46 -10.74 -2.14 10.28
CA TYR A 46 -11.84 -1.37 10.85
C TYR A 46 -12.39 -0.34 9.86
N THR A 47 -11.52 0.43 9.21
CA THR A 47 -11.91 1.33 8.13
C THR A 47 -10.75 1.55 7.18
N THR A 48 -11.05 1.90 5.93
CA THR A 48 -10.08 2.48 5.00
C THR A 48 -10.52 3.88 4.58
N ALA A 49 -9.57 4.68 4.09
CA ALA A 49 -9.90 5.90 3.36
C ALA A 49 -8.81 6.18 2.34
N VAL A 50 -9.16 6.79 1.22
CA VAL A 50 -8.20 7.23 0.21
C VAL A 50 -7.87 8.70 0.34
N GLY A 51 -6.63 9.06 -0.01
CA GLY A 51 -6.15 10.43 0.11
C GLY A 51 -4.74 10.64 -0.42
N TYR A 52 -4.18 11.78 -0.02
CA TYR A 52 -2.92 12.30 -0.52
C TYR A 52 -1.95 12.50 0.65
N ALA A 53 -0.73 12.00 0.51
CA ALA A 53 0.31 12.09 1.55
C ALA A 53 1.72 12.11 0.93
N GLY A 54 2.71 12.58 1.70
CA GLY A 54 4.12 12.57 1.28
C GLY A 54 4.55 13.75 0.39
N GLY A 55 3.63 14.66 0.09
CA GLY A 55 3.88 15.92 -0.60
C GLY A 55 3.92 17.12 0.33
N PHE A 56 4.01 18.31 -0.26
CA PHE A 56 4.17 19.58 0.45
C PHE A 56 2.95 20.51 0.34
N THR A 57 2.10 20.35 -0.68
CA THR A 57 0.90 21.19 -0.83
C THR A 57 -0.15 20.84 0.22
N PRO A 58 -0.63 21.79 1.04
CA PRO A 58 -1.69 21.51 1.98
C PRO A 58 -3.05 21.44 1.28
N HIS A 59 -3.92 20.53 1.74
CA HIS A 59 -5.29 20.35 1.23
C HIS A 59 -5.42 20.25 -0.29
N PRO A 60 -4.59 19.43 -0.98
CA PRO A 60 -4.60 19.38 -2.43
C PRO A 60 -5.90 18.74 -2.95
N THR A 61 -6.36 19.16 -4.13
CA THR A 61 -7.42 18.47 -4.86
C THR A 61 -6.85 17.34 -5.73
N TYR A 62 -7.71 16.43 -6.18
CA TYR A 62 -7.31 15.39 -7.14
C TYR A 62 -6.62 15.98 -8.38
N GLU A 63 -7.17 17.04 -8.97
CA GLU A 63 -6.62 17.68 -10.16
C GLU A 63 -5.23 18.29 -9.90
N GLU A 64 -5.04 18.88 -8.73
CA GLU A 64 -3.73 19.42 -8.34
C GLU A 64 -2.70 18.29 -8.17
N VAL A 65 -3.09 17.16 -7.57
CA VAL A 65 -2.22 15.97 -7.45
C VAL A 65 -1.89 15.39 -8.83
N CYS A 66 -2.88 15.28 -9.73
CA CYS A 66 -2.67 14.81 -11.10
C CYS A 66 -1.72 15.70 -11.91
N SER A 67 -1.56 16.98 -11.54
CA SER A 67 -0.57 17.86 -12.18
C SER A 67 0.89 17.47 -11.86
N GLY A 68 1.10 16.65 -10.83
CA GLY A 68 2.42 16.26 -10.32
C GLY A 68 3.14 17.34 -9.50
N GLN A 69 2.54 18.52 -9.33
CA GLN A 69 3.18 19.68 -8.68
C GLN A 69 3.04 19.71 -7.16
N THR A 70 2.31 18.77 -6.55
CA THR A 70 2.08 18.75 -5.10
C THR A 70 3.06 17.87 -4.33
N GLY A 71 3.76 16.98 -5.02
CA GLY A 71 4.64 15.95 -4.46
C GLY A 71 3.91 14.80 -3.75
N HIS A 72 2.59 14.84 -3.62
CA HIS A 72 1.84 13.79 -2.92
C HIS A 72 1.81 12.50 -3.71
N ALA A 73 1.80 11.38 -2.99
CA ALA A 73 1.36 10.08 -3.47
C ALA A 73 -0.14 9.93 -3.21
N GLU A 74 -0.83 9.20 -4.10
CA GLU A 74 -2.09 8.55 -3.77
C GLU A 74 -1.83 7.46 -2.74
N VAL A 75 -2.51 7.53 -1.60
CA VAL A 75 -2.36 6.56 -0.52
C VAL A 75 -3.70 6.11 0.03
N VAL A 76 -3.71 4.88 0.55
CA VAL A 76 -4.79 4.29 1.32
C VAL A 76 -4.42 4.34 2.80
N MET A 77 -5.19 5.06 3.60
CA MET A 77 -5.19 4.94 5.05
C MET A 77 -5.91 3.63 5.43
N VAL A 78 -5.25 2.78 6.22
CA VAL A 78 -5.82 1.55 6.76
C VAL A 78 -5.79 1.62 8.27
N VAL A 79 -6.97 1.53 8.89
CA VAL A 79 -7.14 1.41 10.33
C VAL A 79 -7.48 -0.04 10.64
N PHE A 80 -6.73 -0.69 11.50
CA PHE A 80 -6.86 -2.13 11.75
C PHE A 80 -6.68 -2.47 13.23
N ASP A 81 -7.25 -3.61 13.62
CA ASP A 81 -7.05 -4.21 14.94
C ASP A 81 -5.84 -5.16 14.89
N PRO A 82 -4.70 -4.82 15.54
CA PRO A 82 -3.51 -5.67 15.53
C PRO A 82 -3.71 -7.00 16.28
N ALA A 83 -4.76 -7.16 17.08
CA ALA A 83 -5.10 -8.44 17.72
C ALA A 83 -5.82 -9.40 16.75
N VAL A 84 -6.42 -8.89 15.68
CA VAL A 84 -7.14 -9.69 14.67
C VAL A 84 -6.29 -9.88 13.41
N VAL A 85 -5.65 -8.81 12.92
CA VAL A 85 -4.79 -8.85 11.74
C VAL A 85 -3.41 -8.26 12.04
N PRO A 86 -2.33 -9.07 11.97
CA PRO A 86 -0.99 -8.56 12.21
C PRO A 86 -0.54 -7.66 11.05
N LEU A 87 0.32 -6.69 11.34
CA LEU A 87 0.88 -5.78 10.33
C LEU A 87 1.55 -6.53 9.16
N THR A 88 2.19 -7.67 9.43
CA THR A 88 2.80 -8.52 8.41
C THR A 88 1.82 -9.01 7.35
N ALA A 89 0.54 -9.24 7.71
CA ALA A 89 -0.49 -9.64 6.75
C ALA A 89 -0.87 -8.47 5.81
N LEU A 90 -0.95 -7.24 6.34
CA LEU A 90 -1.18 -6.04 5.52
C LEU A 90 0.02 -5.79 4.58
N LEU A 91 1.24 -5.95 5.08
CA LEU A 91 2.46 -5.81 4.28
C LEU A 91 2.54 -6.87 3.17
N LYS A 92 2.13 -8.12 3.44
CA LYS A 92 2.02 -9.15 2.40
C LYS A 92 1.09 -8.71 1.27
N VAL A 93 -0.12 -8.24 1.62
CA VAL A 93 -1.09 -7.74 0.62
C VAL A 93 -0.50 -6.57 -0.16
N PHE A 94 0.16 -5.62 0.51
CA PHE A 94 0.86 -4.52 -0.14
C PHE A 94 1.88 -5.01 -1.18
N TRP A 95 2.84 -5.84 -0.78
CA TRP A 95 3.92 -6.31 -1.66
C TRP A 95 3.43 -7.15 -2.85
N GLU A 96 2.43 -8.00 -2.63
CA GLU A 96 1.91 -8.91 -3.66
C GLU A 96 0.89 -8.24 -4.61
N SER A 97 0.36 -7.06 -4.26
CA SER A 97 -0.75 -6.43 -5.01
C SER A 97 -0.34 -5.23 -5.89
N HIS A 98 0.93 -4.84 -5.93
CA HIS A 98 1.42 -3.78 -6.83
C HIS A 98 2.87 -4.06 -7.24
N HIS A 99 3.39 -3.34 -8.24
CA HIS A 99 4.79 -3.44 -8.64
C HIS A 99 5.63 -2.40 -7.88
N PRO A 100 6.44 -2.78 -6.88
CA PRO A 100 7.14 -1.83 -6.00
C PRO A 100 8.39 -1.19 -6.60
N ALA A 101 8.84 -1.66 -7.78
CA ALA A 101 10.07 -1.25 -8.44
C ALA A 101 9.87 -0.35 -9.68
N GLN A 102 8.70 0.28 -9.84
CA GLN A 102 8.39 1.13 -11.00
C GLN A 102 8.70 2.62 -10.82
N GLY A 103 9.14 3.03 -9.63
CA GLY A 103 9.44 4.43 -9.33
C GLY A 103 8.20 5.32 -9.40
N MET A 104 8.24 6.34 -10.24
CA MET A 104 7.16 7.33 -10.42
C MET A 104 6.10 6.85 -11.42
N ARG A 105 5.65 5.61 -11.24
CA ARG A 105 4.69 4.90 -12.09
C ARG A 105 4.10 3.69 -11.37
N GLN A 106 2.86 3.34 -11.71
CA GLN A 106 2.29 2.02 -11.45
C GLN A 106 1.52 1.52 -12.69
N GLY A 107 2.00 0.45 -13.32
CA GLY A 107 1.40 -0.09 -14.54
C GLY A 107 1.31 0.97 -15.64
N ASN A 108 0.07 1.31 -16.02
CA ASN A 108 -0.25 2.34 -17.00
C ASN A 108 -0.38 3.75 -16.39
N ASP A 109 -0.42 3.86 -15.05
CA ASP A 109 -0.59 5.11 -14.34
C ASP A 109 0.79 5.78 -14.17
N LEU A 110 1.02 6.86 -14.92
CA LEU A 110 2.29 7.60 -14.96
C LEU A 110 2.23 8.84 -14.08
N GLY A 111 3.23 9.02 -13.21
CA GLY A 111 3.36 10.20 -12.36
C GLY A 111 3.84 9.90 -10.95
N THR A 112 4.41 10.91 -10.29
CA THR A 112 4.93 10.83 -8.93
C THR A 112 3.87 10.46 -7.90
N GLN A 113 2.60 10.77 -8.20
CA GLN A 113 1.46 10.41 -7.37
C GLN A 113 1.18 8.90 -7.32
N TYR A 114 1.63 8.14 -8.31
CA TYR A 114 1.39 6.69 -8.37
C TYR A 114 2.56 5.86 -7.82
N ARG A 115 3.53 6.51 -7.17
CA ARG A 115 4.70 5.82 -6.62
C ARG A 115 4.32 4.84 -5.51
N SER A 116 5.15 3.81 -5.35
CA SER A 116 5.08 2.92 -4.19
C SER A 116 5.50 3.66 -2.93
N ALA A 117 4.66 3.66 -1.90
CA ALA A 117 4.93 4.33 -0.63
C ALA A 117 4.35 3.54 0.56
N LEU A 118 5.00 3.66 1.71
CA LEU A 118 4.62 3.01 2.95
C LEU A 118 4.90 3.96 4.13
N TYR A 119 3.84 4.51 4.70
CA TYR A 119 3.96 5.46 5.80
C TYR A 119 3.44 4.91 7.11
N THR A 120 4.27 4.96 8.15
CA THR A 120 4.04 4.29 9.43
C THR A 120 3.86 5.28 10.58
N CYS A 121 2.95 4.99 11.52
CA CYS A 121 2.63 5.88 12.64
C CYS A 121 3.43 5.58 13.93
N SER A 122 4.34 4.60 13.91
CA SER A 122 5.18 4.29 15.07
C SER A 122 6.56 3.76 14.64
N PRO A 123 7.62 3.98 15.44
CA PRO A 123 8.95 3.44 15.15
C PRO A 123 8.99 1.91 15.06
N GLU A 124 8.13 1.21 15.79
CA GLU A 124 8.03 -0.25 15.74
C GLU A 124 7.44 -0.72 14.41
N ASP A 125 6.35 -0.10 13.95
CA ASP A 125 5.76 -0.42 12.65
C ASP A 125 6.73 -0.04 11.51
N GLY A 126 7.50 1.04 11.66
CA GLY A 126 8.57 1.44 10.74
C GLY A 126 9.69 0.38 10.62
N ARG A 127 10.11 -0.24 11.73
CA ARG A 127 11.06 -1.36 11.69
C ARG A 127 10.49 -2.58 10.96
N GLN A 128 9.23 -2.91 11.19
CA GLN A 128 8.56 -4.03 10.51
C GLN A 128 8.41 -3.76 9.01
N ALA A 129 8.07 -2.53 8.63
CA ALA A 129 8.01 -2.07 7.25
C ALA A 129 9.36 -2.23 6.54
N MET A 130 10.45 -1.70 7.11
CA MET A 130 11.80 -1.83 6.55
C MET A 130 12.24 -3.30 6.43
N LYS A 131 12.00 -4.10 7.47
CA LYS A 131 12.29 -5.54 7.42
C LYS A 131 11.51 -6.24 6.30
N SER A 132 10.24 -5.87 6.09
CA SER A 132 9.43 -6.45 5.03
C SER A 132 9.95 -6.08 3.63
N LEU A 133 10.47 -4.86 3.46
CA LEU A 133 11.12 -4.43 2.23
C LEU A 133 12.33 -5.32 1.92
N ASP A 134 13.22 -5.52 2.89
CA ASP A 134 14.40 -6.37 2.72
C ASP A 134 14.01 -7.82 2.38
N LEU A 135 12.99 -8.36 3.04
CA LEU A 135 12.48 -9.70 2.76
C LEU A 135 11.91 -9.81 1.35
N TYR A 136 11.13 -8.83 0.92
CA TYR A 136 10.54 -8.86 -0.42
C TYR A 136 11.59 -8.65 -1.51
N GLN A 137 12.59 -7.80 -1.29
CA GLN A 137 13.71 -7.64 -2.22
C GLN A 137 14.46 -8.97 -2.42
N ARG A 138 14.67 -9.73 -1.35
CA ARG A 138 15.26 -11.08 -1.43
C ARG A 138 14.35 -12.05 -2.18
N ALA A 139 13.04 -11.97 -1.96
CA ALA A 139 12.06 -12.80 -2.68
C ALA A 139 12.07 -12.52 -4.19
N ILE A 140 12.19 -11.25 -4.59
CA ILE A 140 12.35 -10.85 -5.99
C ILE A 140 13.62 -11.49 -6.57
N ILE A 141 14.77 -11.32 -5.90
CA ILE A 141 16.05 -11.91 -6.36
C ILE A 141 15.95 -13.44 -6.47
N ALA A 142 15.37 -14.11 -5.47
CA ALA A 142 15.18 -15.57 -5.46
C ALA A 142 14.24 -16.06 -6.58
N ALA A 143 13.34 -15.19 -7.07
CA ALA A 143 12.50 -15.47 -8.23
C ALA A 143 13.21 -15.23 -9.57
N GLY A 144 14.53 -14.98 -9.57
CA GLY A 144 15.32 -14.73 -10.78
C GLY A 144 15.06 -13.36 -11.41
N ARG A 145 14.60 -12.40 -10.61
CA ARG A 145 14.24 -11.05 -11.04
C ARG A 145 15.28 -10.02 -10.62
N GLU A 146 15.49 -9.01 -11.46
CA GLU A 146 16.49 -7.96 -11.26
C GLU A 146 15.89 -6.64 -10.73
N GLU A 147 14.57 -6.58 -10.54
CA GLU A 147 13.91 -5.37 -10.09
C GLU A 147 14.36 -4.93 -8.68
N VAL A 148 14.73 -3.66 -8.56
CA VAL A 148 15.08 -3.02 -7.28
C VAL A 148 13.89 -2.24 -6.77
N ILE A 149 13.47 -2.53 -5.54
CA ILE A 149 12.35 -1.85 -4.88
C ILE A 149 12.62 -0.34 -4.79
N THR A 150 11.62 0.44 -5.20
CA THR A 150 11.62 1.91 -5.17
C THR A 150 10.68 2.47 -4.10
N THR A 151 10.11 1.61 -3.26
CA THR A 151 9.14 1.99 -2.22
C THR A 151 9.73 3.00 -1.25
N GLU A 152 9.07 4.13 -1.09
CA GLU A 152 9.37 5.12 -0.06
C GLU A 152 8.84 4.63 1.29
N VAL A 153 9.71 4.35 2.26
CA VAL A 153 9.31 3.99 3.63
C VAL A 153 9.65 5.15 4.57
N ALA A 154 8.63 5.74 5.21
CA ALA A 154 8.82 6.89 6.09
C ALA A 154 7.81 6.91 7.26
N GLU A 155 8.02 7.85 8.19
CA GLU A 155 7.02 8.21 9.19
C GLU A 155 5.81 8.86 8.50
N ALA A 156 4.61 8.59 9.02
CA ALA A 156 3.35 9.14 8.53
C ALA A 156 3.38 10.67 8.46
N PRO A 157 3.35 11.27 7.26
CA PRO A 157 3.16 12.70 7.12
C PRO A 157 1.68 13.05 7.33
N VAL A 158 1.34 14.34 7.17
CA VAL A 158 -0.08 14.76 7.16
C VAL A 158 -0.81 14.07 6.01
N PHE A 159 -1.91 13.40 6.33
CA PHE A 159 -2.81 12.78 5.38
C PHE A 159 -3.98 13.71 5.05
N TYR A 160 -4.19 13.97 3.76
CA TYR A 160 -5.33 14.72 3.26
C TYR A 160 -6.34 13.77 2.62
N TYR A 161 -7.55 13.71 3.16
CA TYR A 161 -8.63 12.91 2.57
C TYR A 161 -8.91 13.39 1.15
N ALA A 162 -8.96 12.44 0.20
CA ALA A 162 -9.48 12.72 -1.12
C ALA A 162 -10.99 12.97 -1.06
N GLU A 163 -11.51 13.52 -2.15
CA GLU A 163 -12.91 13.87 -2.32
C GLU A 163 -13.85 12.69 -2.08
N GLY A 164 -15.08 12.98 -1.62
CA GLY A 164 -16.04 11.95 -1.25
C GLY A 164 -16.36 10.94 -2.35
N TYR A 165 -16.23 11.32 -3.62
CA TYR A 165 -16.47 10.41 -4.74
C TYR A 165 -15.35 9.39 -4.97
N HIS A 166 -14.15 9.61 -4.42
CA HIS A 166 -13.06 8.63 -4.46
C HIS A 166 -13.16 7.59 -3.35
N GLN A 167 -13.80 7.94 -2.22
CA GLN A 167 -13.94 7.06 -1.07
C GLN A 167 -14.77 5.84 -1.42
N GLN A 168 -14.19 4.64 -1.28
CA GLN A 168 -14.82 3.36 -1.62
C GLN A 168 -15.39 3.34 -3.05
N TYR A 169 -14.70 3.99 -4.00
CA TYR A 169 -15.17 4.16 -5.38
C TYR A 169 -15.61 2.83 -6.03
N LEU A 170 -14.84 1.75 -5.84
CA LEU A 170 -15.16 0.42 -6.41
C LEU A 170 -16.27 -0.33 -5.68
N ALA A 171 -16.72 0.12 -4.50
CA ALA A 171 -17.95 -0.40 -3.90
C ALA A 171 -19.20 0.13 -4.62
N VAL A 172 -19.14 1.40 -5.07
CA VAL A 172 -20.21 2.06 -5.85
C VAL A 172 -20.13 1.69 -7.34
N HIS A 173 -18.92 1.53 -7.87
CA HIS A 173 -18.65 1.16 -9.26
C HIS A 173 -17.85 -0.16 -9.33
N PRO A 174 -18.49 -1.33 -9.17
CA PRO A 174 -17.79 -2.63 -9.10
C PRO A 174 -16.90 -2.95 -10.32
N ASN A 175 -17.30 -2.47 -11.49
CA ASN A 175 -16.59 -2.63 -12.76
C ASN A 175 -15.68 -1.42 -13.09
N GLY A 176 -15.43 -0.55 -12.11
CA GLY A 176 -14.54 0.60 -12.26
C GLY A 176 -13.08 0.19 -12.45
N TYR A 177 -12.26 1.16 -12.83
CA TYR A 177 -10.83 0.93 -13.11
C TYR A 177 -10.10 0.34 -11.89
N CYS A 178 -9.35 -0.73 -12.14
CA CYS A 178 -8.47 -1.37 -11.17
C CYS A 178 -7.20 -1.82 -11.89
N GLY A 179 -6.23 -0.93 -12.03
CA GLY A 179 -4.97 -1.15 -12.75
C GLY A 179 -3.87 -1.87 -11.97
N LEU A 180 -4.16 -2.36 -10.76
CA LEU A 180 -3.15 -3.00 -9.92
C LEU A 180 -2.62 -4.31 -10.53
N SER A 181 -1.32 -4.35 -10.76
CA SER A 181 -0.59 -5.53 -11.20
C SER A 181 0.69 -5.68 -10.39
N GLY A 182 0.92 -6.86 -9.81
CA GLY A 182 2.10 -7.18 -9.03
C GLY A 182 3.25 -7.76 -9.87
N LEU A 183 4.35 -8.11 -9.21
CA LEU A 183 5.49 -8.80 -9.82
C LEU A 183 5.28 -10.31 -10.02
N CYS A 184 4.13 -10.84 -9.58
CA CYS A 184 3.87 -12.28 -9.44
C CYS A 184 4.92 -13.00 -8.57
N VAL A 185 5.47 -12.30 -7.58
CA VAL A 185 6.40 -12.83 -6.57
C VAL A 185 5.63 -12.96 -5.26
N SER A 186 5.78 -14.07 -4.55
CA SER A 186 5.18 -14.20 -3.21
C SER A 186 6.09 -13.57 -2.16
N PHE A 187 5.47 -12.88 -1.20
CA PHE A 187 6.15 -12.32 -0.03
C PHE A 187 6.81 -13.40 0.84
N GLU A 188 6.26 -14.61 0.82
CA GLU A 188 6.87 -15.79 1.43
C GLU A 188 7.67 -16.53 0.36
N ALA A 189 8.84 -15.99 -0.01
CA ALA A 189 9.78 -16.81 -0.75
C ALA A 189 10.17 -18.00 0.13
N LYS A 190 9.94 -19.22 -0.37
CA LYS A 190 10.50 -20.44 0.21
C LYS A 190 11.97 -20.17 0.48
N SER A 191 12.39 -20.33 1.73
CA SER A 191 13.80 -20.48 2.05
C SER A 191 14.33 -21.61 1.16
N LEU A 192 15.16 -21.27 0.18
CA LEU A 192 16.00 -22.27 -0.48
C LEU A 192 16.72 -23.00 0.63
N THR A 193 16.41 -24.29 0.80
CA THR A 193 17.12 -25.13 1.74
C THR A 193 18.58 -25.23 1.29
N PRO A 194 19.57 -25.30 2.20
CA PRO A 194 20.98 -25.39 1.84
C PRO A 194 21.32 -26.53 0.84
N ASP A 195 20.43 -27.53 0.73
CA ASP A 195 20.61 -28.69 -0.14
C ASP A 195 20.38 -28.42 -1.64
N GLU A 196 19.72 -27.31 -2.03
CA GLU A 196 19.46 -26.99 -3.45
C GLU A 196 20.62 -26.21 -4.11
N VAL A 197 21.62 -25.77 -3.34
CA VAL A 197 22.78 -25.01 -3.85
C VAL A 197 23.92 -25.94 -4.33
N ASN A 198 23.92 -27.22 -3.92
CA ASN A 198 25.02 -28.15 -4.22
C ASN A 198 24.84 -28.97 -5.50
N ASP A 199 23.66 -28.97 -6.14
CA ASP A 199 23.41 -29.86 -7.29
C ASP A 199 23.81 -29.21 -8.65
N GLU A 200 23.95 -27.88 -8.72
CA GLU A 200 24.40 -27.20 -9.96
C GLU A 200 25.93 -27.08 -10.10
N MET A 201 26.71 -27.37 -9.05
CA MET A 201 28.19 -27.31 -9.10
C MET A 201 28.88 -28.68 -9.25
N SER A 202 28.14 -29.79 -9.29
CA SER A 202 28.72 -31.13 -9.49
C SER A 202 28.61 -31.68 -10.92
N SER A 203 28.14 -30.87 -11.88
CA SER A 203 27.99 -31.25 -13.30
C SER A 203 28.77 -30.32 -14.23
N LYS A 204 30.07 -30.10 -13.99
CA LYS A 204 31.06 -29.68 -14.99
C LYS A 204 32.43 -30.26 -14.69
#